data_AF-A0A6B3TKA9-F1
#
_entry.id   AF-A0A6B3TKA9-F1
#
_cell.length_a   1.000
_cell.length_b   1.000
_cell.length_c   1.000
_cell.angle_alpha   90.00
_cell.angle_beta   90.00
_cell.angle_gamma   90.00
#
_symmetry.space_group_name_H-M   'P 1'
#
loop_
_entity.id
_entity.type
_entity.pdbx_description
1 polymer ?
#
loop_
_entity_poly.entity_id
_entity_poly.type
_entity_poly.pdbx_seq_one_letter_code
_entity_poly.pdbx_strand_id
1 'polypeptide(L)'
;MTRTSVSFDIDKKNWNNKNTFPDFVYTDANSVLEIFFNRQYGQVTEDYINELVNNRNGFITWSQHTIDEITQVIHVDEYFKLAKAKKIRGKNIWKVAENTATEKESISIAQNVLTKVDSIITTLEQFGGKTEVDEQATNALTKHIYLNYGLSIKDAKHLAIANLSGINNILTHDAGFLRFPNINVYGASKEIVRNYIPGQAPSPYVDLSKQLILQQSEEEIEDENAS
;
A
#
# COMPACT_ATOMS: atom_id res chain seq x y z
N MET A 1 -16.06 11.64 -10.70
CA MET A 1 -14.90 12.00 -9.85
C MET A 1 -13.67 12.09 -10.73
N THR A 2 -12.95 13.20 -10.64
CA THR A 2 -11.76 13.48 -11.45
C THR A 2 -10.56 12.73 -10.86
N ARG A 3 -9.87 11.93 -11.68
CA ARG A 3 -8.57 11.35 -11.31
C ARG A 3 -7.50 12.43 -11.43
N THR A 4 -6.64 12.55 -10.43
CA THR A 4 -5.68 13.66 -10.28
C THR A 4 -4.24 13.18 -10.16
N SER A 5 -4.03 11.87 -9.93
CA SER A 5 -2.71 11.25 -9.92
C SER A 5 -2.17 11.00 -11.33
N VAL A 6 -0.86 10.83 -11.43
CA VAL A 6 -0.19 10.37 -12.65
C VAL A 6 0.00 8.85 -12.56
N SER A 7 -0.34 8.13 -13.62
CA SER A 7 -0.24 6.66 -13.68
C SER A 7 0.98 6.19 -14.46
N PHE A 8 1.59 5.08 -14.08
CA PHE A 8 2.68 4.43 -14.79
C PHE A 8 2.37 2.94 -14.95
N ASP A 9 2.26 2.49 -16.20
CA ASP A 9 2.09 1.08 -16.54
C ASP A 9 3.43 0.35 -16.42
N ILE A 10 3.51 -0.58 -15.45
CA ILE A 10 4.74 -1.34 -15.14
C ILE A 10 4.99 -2.52 -16.09
N ASP A 11 4.14 -2.74 -17.09
CA ASP A 11 4.39 -3.77 -18.10
C ASP A 11 5.73 -3.56 -18.81
N LYS A 12 6.44 -4.67 -19.08
CA LYS A 12 7.75 -4.69 -19.77
C LYS A 12 7.80 -3.88 -21.07
N LYS A 13 6.68 -3.82 -21.80
CA LYS A 13 6.56 -3.05 -23.05
C LYS A 13 6.85 -1.54 -22.87
N ASN A 14 6.72 -1.03 -21.64
CA ASN A 14 6.90 0.38 -21.31
C ASN A 14 8.23 0.70 -20.62
N TRP A 15 9.11 -0.28 -20.39
CA TRP A 15 10.35 -0.10 -19.61
C TRP A 15 11.39 0.81 -20.29
N ASN A 16 11.21 1.12 -21.57
CA ASN A 16 12.01 2.13 -22.27
C ASN A 16 11.65 3.57 -21.89
N ASN A 17 10.52 3.79 -21.20
CA ASN A 17 10.18 5.09 -20.64
C ASN A 17 10.99 5.29 -19.35
N LYS A 18 11.89 6.29 -19.36
CA LYS A 18 12.72 6.65 -18.21
C LYS A 18 11.94 6.97 -16.93
N ASN A 19 10.68 7.41 -17.06
CA ASN A 19 9.84 7.77 -15.91
C ASN A 19 9.11 6.56 -15.30
N THR A 20 9.25 5.36 -15.89
CA THR A 20 8.62 4.14 -15.35
C THR A 20 9.34 3.62 -14.12
N PHE A 21 10.59 4.02 -13.86
CA PHE A 21 11.39 3.57 -12.72
C PHE A 21 11.82 4.76 -11.85
N PRO A 22 11.17 5.00 -10.70
CA PRO A 22 11.58 6.04 -9.75
C PRO A 22 12.71 5.56 -8.84
N ASP A 23 13.49 6.47 -8.25
CA ASP A 23 14.55 6.08 -7.30
C ASP A 23 14.00 5.41 -6.03
N PHE A 24 12.85 5.90 -5.54
CA PHE A 24 12.16 5.35 -4.37
C PHE A 24 10.68 5.11 -4.70
N VAL A 25 10.16 3.94 -4.30
CA VAL A 25 8.73 3.61 -4.43
C VAL A 25 8.21 2.97 -3.15
N TYR A 26 7.08 3.45 -2.67
CA TYR A 26 6.37 2.87 -1.54
C TYR A 26 5.38 1.80 -2.02
N THR A 27 5.47 0.60 -1.45
CA THR A 27 4.61 -0.54 -1.82
C THR A 27 3.45 -0.67 -0.82
N ASP A 28 2.24 -0.81 -1.33
CA ASP A 28 1.08 -1.15 -0.51
C ASP A 28 1.03 -2.66 -0.20
N ALA A 29 0.11 -3.08 0.66
CA ALA A 29 -0.01 -4.51 0.99
C ALA A 29 -0.45 -5.33 -0.23
N ASN A 30 -1.31 -4.79 -1.09
CA ASN A 30 -1.87 -5.54 -2.22
C ASN A 30 -0.81 -5.92 -3.25
N SER A 31 0.08 -4.99 -3.63
CA SER A 31 1.19 -5.26 -4.56
C SER A 31 2.10 -6.39 -4.07
N VAL A 32 2.41 -6.41 -2.78
CA VAL A 32 3.18 -7.50 -2.16
C VAL A 32 2.39 -8.81 -2.22
N LEU A 33 1.13 -8.80 -1.78
CA LEU A 33 0.28 -10.00 -1.73
C LEU A 33 0.01 -10.60 -3.11
N GLU A 34 -0.01 -9.80 -4.17
CA GLU A 34 -0.12 -10.30 -5.55
C GLU A 34 1.03 -11.26 -5.91
N ILE A 35 2.25 -10.95 -5.47
CA ILE A 35 3.45 -11.78 -5.67
C ILE A 35 3.31 -13.09 -4.90
N PHE A 36 3.11 -13.01 -3.58
CA PHE A 36 3.15 -14.18 -2.70
C PHE A 36 1.98 -15.13 -2.86
N PHE A 37 0.82 -14.64 -3.29
CA PHE A 37 -0.32 -15.49 -3.64
C PHE A 37 -0.36 -15.87 -5.13
N ASN A 38 0.66 -15.49 -5.92
CA ASN A 38 0.73 -15.71 -7.36
C ASN A 38 -0.58 -15.35 -8.07
N ARG A 39 -1.08 -14.15 -7.78
CA ARG A 39 -2.34 -13.62 -8.34
C ARG A 39 -2.08 -12.97 -9.70
N GLN A 40 -3.13 -12.38 -10.27
CA GLN A 40 -3.13 -11.86 -11.64
C GLN A 40 -1.94 -10.96 -11.96
N TYR A 41 -1.48 -10.14 -11.00
CA TYR A 41 -0.40 -9.19 -11.23
C TYR A 41 0.92 -9.58 -10.53
N GLY A 42 1.01 -10.76 -9.92
CA GLY A 42 2.18 -11.16 -9.13
C GLY A 42 3.47 -11.14 -9.93
N GLN A 43 3.50 -11.83 -11.08
CA GLN A 43 4.72 -11.94 -11.90
C GLN A 43 5.18 -10.59 -12.45
N VAL A 44 4.26 -9.74 -12.94
CA VAL A 44 4.64 -8.45 -13.51
C VAL A 44 5.18 -7.50 -12.44
N THR A 45 4.65 -7.57 -11.23
CA THR A 45 5.11 -6.76 -10.10
C THR A 45 6.47 -7.24 -9.59
N GLU A 46 6.67 -8.55 -9.47
CA GLU A 46 7.97 -9.13 -9.12
C GLU A 46 9.05 -8.78 -10.15
N ASP A 47 8.74 -8.92 -11.45
CA ASP A 47 9.65 -8.55 -12.53
C ASP A 47 10.02 -7.07 -12.49
N TYR A 48 9.03 -6.20 -12.21
CA TYR A 48 9.23 -4.76 -12.09
C TYR A 48 10.12 -4.40 -10.89
N ILE A 49 9.87 -4.97 -9.72
CA ILE A 49 10.70 -4.74 -8.51
C ILE A 49 12.13 -5.22 -8.76
N ASN A 50 12.31 -6.38 -9.38
CA ASN A 50 13.63 -6.90 -9.71
C ASN A 50 14.40 -5.97 -10.67
N GLU A 51 13.75 -5.48 -11.73
CA GLU A 51 14.37 -4.53 -12.66
C GLU A 51 14.71 -3.22 -11.95
N LEU A 52 13.77 -2.68 -11.17
CA LEU A 52 13.93 -1.45 -10.41
C LEU A 52 15.16 -1.51 -9.50
N VAL A 53 15.26 -2.54 -8.68
CA VAL A 53 16.30 -2.65 -7.65
C VAL A 53 17.63 -3.07 -8.26
N ASN A 54 17.65 -4.15 -9.04
CA ASN A 54 18.90 -4.78 -9.46
C ASN A 54 19.55 -4.13 -10.68
N ASN A 55 18.76 -3.47 -11.54
CA ASN A 55 19.27 -2.90 -12.80
C ASN A 55 19.16 -1.37 -12.85
N ARG A 56 18.28 -0.76 -12.04
CA ARG A 56 18.06 0.69 -12.02
C ARG A 56 18.50 1.38 -10.72
N ASN A 57 19.02 0.62 -9.75
CA ASN A 57 19.43 1.12 -8.42
C ASN A 57 18.29 1.83 -7.67
N GLY A 58 17.04 1.48 -7.97
CA GLY A 58 15.88 1.94 -7.21
C GLY A 58 15.76 1.20 -5.89
N PHE A 59 14.84 1.68 -5.06
CA PHE A 59 14.63 1.15 -3.71
C PHE A 59 13.13 1.08 -3.40
N ILE A 60 12.67 -0.09 -2.94
CA ILE A 60 11.30 -0.22 -2.45
C ILE A 60 11.24 0.12 -0.95
N THR A 61 10.13 0.66 -0.51
CA THR A 61 9.84 0.80 0.92
C THR A 61 8.44 0.33 1.25
N TRP A 62 8.26 -0.15 2.47
CA TRP A 62 6.98 -0.53 3.07
C TRP A 62 6.92 0.00 4.50
N SER A 63 5.78 -0.14 5.17
CA SER A 63 5.64 0.26 6.57
C SER A 63 5.12 -0.86 7.46
N GLN A 64 5.12 -0.64 8.77
CA GLN A 64 4.44 -1.55 9.70
C GLN A 64 2.98 -1.76 9.31
N HIS A 65 2.28 -0.70 8.88
CA HIS A 65 0.90 -0.80 8.40
C HIS A 65 0.76 -1.77 7.21
N THR A 66 1.74 -1.82 6.31
CA THR A 66 1.78 -2.80 5.21
C THR A 66 1.87 -4.23 5.75
N ILE A 67 2.73 -4.46 6.73
CA ILE A 67 2.92 -5.76 7.38
C ILE A 67 1.67 -6.18 8.15
N ASP A 68 1.01 -5.26 8.85
CA ASP A 68 -0.22 -5.54 9.60
C ASP A 68 -1.35 -5.98 8.65
N GLU A 69 -1.46 -5.35 7.49
CA GLU A 69 -2.44 -5.75 6.47
C GLU A 69 -2.13 -7.10 5.82
N ILE A 70 -0.86 -7.37 5.51
CA ILE A 70 -0.41 -8.68 5.04
C ILE A 70 -0.74 -9.76 6.08
N THR A 71 -0.43 -9.49 7.35
CA THR A 71 -0.71 -10.38 8.49
C THR A 71 -2.20 -10.69 8.57
N GLN A 72 -3.05 -9.67 8.48
CA GLN A 72 -4.50 -9.84 8.51
C GLN A 72 -5.01 -10.70 7.33
N VAL A 73 -4.47 -10.51 6.13
CA VAL A 73 -4.88 -11.31 4.96
C VAL A 73 -4.45 -12.77 5.12
N ILE A 74 -3.23 -13.03 5.58
CA ILE A 74 -2.74 -14.39 5.81
C ILE A 74 -3.51 -15.07 6.94
N HIS A 75 -3.81 -14.36 8.02
CA HIS A 75 -4.66 -14.83 9.11
C HIS A 75 -6.02 -15.29 8.58
N VAL A 76 -6.68 -14.45 7.78
CA VAL A 76 -7.97 -14.79 7.17
C VAL A 76 -7.84 -16.01 6.24
N ASP A 77 -6.79 -16.10 5.42
CA ASP A 77 -6.54 -17.25 4.54
C ASP A 77 -6.36 -18.58 5.30
N GLU A 78 -5.60 -18.58 6.41
CA GLU A 78 -5.42 -19.76 7.25
C GLU A 78 -6.74 -20.20 7.91
N TYR A 79 -7.54 -19.26 8.40
CA TYR A 79 -8.87 -19.59 8.91
C TYR A 79 -9.85 -20.04 7.84
N PHE A 80 -9.71 -19.59 6.59
CA PHE A 80 -10.44 -20.15 5.45
C PHE A 80 -10.07 -21.62 5.20
N LYS A 81 -8.80 -22.00 5.36
CA LYS A 81 -8.37 -23.41 5.24
C LYS A 81 -8.97 -24.26 6.35
N LEU A 82 -8.96 -23.76 7.59
CA LEU A 82 -9.62 -24.43 8.71
C LEU A 82 -11.13 -24.58 8.46
N ALA A 83 -11.79 -23.51 7.98
CA ALA A 83 -13.21 -23.54 7.64
C ALA A 83 -13.54 -24.63 6.62
N LYS A 84 -12.70 -24.78 5.57
CA LYS A 84 -12.82 -25.84 4.57
C LYS A 84 -12.65 -27.24 5.20
N ALA A 85 -11.64 -27.43 6.05
CA ALA A 85 -11.39 -28.70 6.73
C ALA A 85 -12.56 -29.11 7.63
N LYS A 86 -13.14 -28.15 8.36
CA LYS A 86 -14.32 -28.34 9.22
C LYS A 86 -15.65 -28.34 8.46
N LYS A 87 -15.62 -28.16 7.13
CA LYS A 87 -16.81 -28.07 6.25
C LYS A 87 -17.81 -27.00 6.70
N ILE A 88 -17.32 -25.89 7.25
CA ILE A 88 -18.12 -24.73 7.66
C ILE A 88 -18.68 -24.04 6.39
N ARG A 89 -19.98 -23.72 6.40
CA ARG A 89 -20.70 -23.10 5.28
C ARG A 89 -21.34 -21.79 5.70
N GLY A 90 -21.64 -20.92 4.74
CA GLY A 90 -22.34 -19.65 4.96
C GLY A 90 -21.49 -18.43 4.60
N LYS A 91 -21.89 -17.27 5.12
CA LYS A 91 -21.12 -16.02 4.99
C LYS A 91 -20.06 -15.95 6.09
N ASN A 92 -18.93 -15.31 5.81
CA ASN A 92 -17.84 -15.09 6.79
C ASN A 92 -17.31 -16.37 7.45
N ILE A 93 -17.17 -17.46 6.67
CA ILE A 93 -16.79 -18.78 7.20
C ILE A 93 -15.46 -18.79 7.96
N TRP A 94 -14.52 -17.91 7.60
CA TRP A 94 -13.25 -17.77 8.31
C TRP A 94 -13.47 -17.31 9.76
N LYS A 95 -14.41 -16.39 10.00
CA LYS A 95 -14.73 -15.88 11.34
C LYS A 95 -15.43 -16.94 12.19
N VAL A 96 -16.29 -17.74 11.57
CA VAL A 96 -16.92 -18.88 12.25
C VAL A 96 -15.87 -19.92 12.61
N ALA A 97 -14.92 -20.20 11.70
CA ALA A 97 -13.80 -21.09 12.00
C ALA A 97 -12.92 -20.56 13.13
N GLU A 98 -12.63 -19.26 13.16
CA GLU A 98 -11.90 -18.60 14.24
C GLU A 98 -12.60 -18.75 15.59
N ASN A 99 -13.90 -18.47 15.65
CA ASN A 99 -14.68 -18.58 16.89
C ASN A 99 -14.89 -20.04 17.37
N THR A 100 -14.65 -21.03 16.52
CA THR A 100 -14.84 -22.46 16.83
C THR A 100 -13.54 -23.25 16.79
N ALA A 101 -12.41 -22.56 16.66
CA ALA A 101 -11.09 -23.15 16.74
C ALA A 101 -10.79 -23.55 18.19
N THR A 102 -10.24 -24.74 18.36
CA THR A 102 -9.62 -25.14 19.62
C THR A 102 -8.35 -24.33 19.84
N GLU A 103 -7.90 -24.22 21.10
CA GLU A 103 -6.66 -23.52 21.44
C GLU A 103 -5.46 -24.03 20.60
N LYS A 104 -5.34 -25.35 20.43
CA LYS A 104 -4.28 -25.97 19.63
C LYS A 104 -4.34 -25.56 18.15
N GLU A 105 -5.55 -25.50 17.56
CA GLU A 105 -5.73 -25.04 16.18
C GLU A 105 -5.36 -23.56 16.05
N SER A 106 -5.81 -22.71 16.99
CA SER A 106 -5.51 -21.28 17.00
C SER A 106 -4.02 -20.99 17.13
N ILE A 107 -3.31 -21.69 18.02
CA ILE A 107 -1.85 -21.56 18.17
C ILE A 107 -1.14 -21.99 16.89
N SER A 108 -1.53 -23.13 16.31
CA SER A 108 -0.93 -23.62 15.07
C SER A 108 -1.15 -22.65 13.91
N ILE A 109 -2.34 -22.05 13.80
CA ILE A 109 -2.63 -21.03 12.79
C ILE A 109 -1.76 -19.79 13.04
N ALA A 110 -1.67 -19.28 14.27
CA ALA A 110 -0.85 -18.12 14.58
C ALA A 110 0.63 -18.35 14.20
N GLN A 111 1.19 -19.53 14.49
CA GLN A 111 2.55 -19.91 14.08
C GLN A 111 2.71 -19.91 12.56
N ASN A 112 1.75 -20.47 11.82
CA ASN A 112 1.77 -20.46 10.36
C ASN A 112 1.68 -19.05 9.78
N VAL A 113 0.84 -18.18 10.38
CA VAL A 113 0.71 -16.77 9.98
C VAL A 113 2.05 -16.07 10.15
N LEU A 114 2.65 -16.14 11.33
CA LEU A 114 3.94 -15.48 11.61
C LEU A 114 5.05 -16.00 10.70
N THR A 115 5.17 -17.31 10.52
CA THR A 115 6.18 -17.91 9.63
C THR A 115 6.07 -17.37 8.20
N LYS A 116 4.85 -17.19 7.68
CA LYS A 116 4.62 -16.65 6.34
C LYS A 116 4.91 -15.16 6.27
N VAL A 117 4.49 -14.40 7.28
CA VAL A 117 4.77 -12.96 7.36
C VAL A 117 6.28 -12.72 7.42
N ASP A 118 7.01 -13.46 8.26
CA ASP A 118 8.45 -13.36 8.37
C ASP A 118 9.14 -13.68 7.04
N SER A 119 8.70 -14.74 6.33
CA SER A 119 9.21 -15.06 5.00
C SER A 119 8.98 -13.94 3.98
N ILE A 120 7.84 -13.23 4.06
CA ILE A 120 7.54 -12.08 3.21
C ILE A 120 8.48 -10.93 3.56
N ILE A 121 8.64 -10.62 4.85
CA ILE A 121 9.53 -9.55 5.33
C ILE A 121 10.96 -9.81 4.85
N THR A 122 11.50 -11.02 5.07
CA THR A 122 12.85 -11.38 4.62
C THR A 122 13.03 -11.24 3.11
N THR A 123 11.97 -11.46 2.32
CA THR A 123 12.02 -11.26 0.87
C THR A 123 12.00 -9.76 0.52
N LEU A 124 11.15 -8.96 1.17
CA LEU A 124 11.11 -7.51 0.98
C LEU A 124 12.44 -6.85 1.34
N GLU A 125 13.11 -7.32 2.40
CA GLU A 125 14.44 -6.87 2.85
C GLU A 125 15.55 -7.10 1.81
N GLN A 126 15.34 -7.97 0.82
CA GLN A 126 16.28 -8.13 -0.30
C GLN A 126 16.17 -6.98 -1.32
N PHE A 127 15.02 -6.31 -1.37
CA PHE A 127 14.70 -5.29 -2.36
C PHE A 127 14.71 -3.87 -1.80
N GLY A 128 14.62 -3.71 -0.48
CA GLY A 128 14.39 -2.41 0.12
C GLY A 128 14.42 -2.41 1.64
N GLY A 129 13.71 -1.45 2.23
CA GLY A 129 13.68 -1.26 3.69
C GLY A 129 12.33 -0.78 4.20
N LYS A 130 12.05 -1.12 5.46
CA LYS A 130 10.89 -0.61 6.17
C LYS A 130 11.10 0.87 6.53
N THR A 131 10.12 1.72 6.21
CA THR A 131 10.08 3.09 6.71
C THR A 131 9.45 3.14 8.10
N GLU A 132 10.13 3.85 9.00
CA GLU A 132 9.65 4.25 10.31
C GLU A 132 9.24 5.73 10.28
N VAL A 133 8.00 6.02 10.71
CA VAL A 133 7.44 7.38 10.80
C VAL A 133 6.72 7.55 12.13
N ASP A 134 6.66 8.79 12.59
CA ASP A 134 5.92 9.14 13.81
C ASP A 134 4.43 8.79 13.68
N GLU A 135 3.89 8.05 14.66
CA GLU A 135 2.52 7.54 14.63
C GLU A 135 1.50 8.67 14.78
N GLN A 136 1.79 9.68 15.60
CA GLN A 136 0.88 10.81 15.82
C GLN A 136 0.73 11.64 14.55
N ALA A 137 1.84 12.00 13.91
CA ALA A 137 1.87 12.69 12.62
C ALA A 137 1.18 11.86 11.54
N THR A 138 1.45 10.55 11.49
CA THR A 138 0.80 9.63 10.56
C THR A 138 -0.71 9.64 10.73
N ASN A 139 -1.21 9.54 11.97
CA ASN A 139 -2.64 9.53 12.26
C ASN A 139 -3.32 10.87 11.92
N ALA A 140 -2.66 12.00 12.21
CA ALA A 140 -3.17 13.33 11.85
C ALA A 140 -3.29 13.48 10.32
N LEU A 141 -2.21 13.17 9.58
CA LEU A 141 -2.21 13.28 8.13
C LEU A 141 -3.16 12.27 7.47
N THR A 142 -3.28 11.05 8.01
CA THR A 142 -4.26 10.04 7.54
C THR A 142 -5.68 10.58 7.57
N LYS A 143 -6.08 11.20 8.69
CA LYS A 143 -7.42 11.78 8.84
C LYS A 143 -7.64 12.91 7.83
N HIS A 144 -6.66 13.80 7.69
CA HIS A 144 -6.72 14.90 6.72
C HIS A 144 -6.89 14.37 5.28
N ILE A 145 -6.07 13.40 4.86
CA ILE A 145 -6.15 12.77 3.55
C ILE A 145 -7.50 12.07 3.35
N TYR A 146 -7.97 11.31 4.34
CA TYR A 146 -9.26 10.61 4.28
C TYR A 146 -10.44 11.57 4.08
N LEU A 147 -10.49 12.66 4.84
CA LEU A 147 -11.57 13.66 4.79
C LEU A 147 -11.61 14.38 3.44
N ASN A 148 -10.45 14.72 2.86
CA ASN A 148 -10.38 15.52 1.65
C ASN A 148 -10.58 14.72 0.35
N TYR A 149 -10.21 13.43 0.35
CA TYR A 149 -10.18 12.63 -0.88
C TYR A 149 -11.11 11.41 -0.88
N GLY A 150 -11.75 11.08 0.26
CA GLY A 150 -12.87 10.14 0.33
C GLY A 150 -12.53 8.70 -0.07
N LEU A 151 -11.34 8.23 0.26
CA LEU A 151 -10.86 6.85 0.03
C LEU A 151 -10.89 6.03 1.31
N SER A 152 -10.48 4.76 1.28
CA SER A 152 -10.44 4.00 2.53
C SER A 152 -9.42 4.62 3.49
N ILE A 153 -9.71 4.57 4.80
CA ILE A 153 -8.79 5.10 5.81
C ILE A 153 -7.44 4.36 5.82
N LYS A 154 -7.42 3.11 5.33
CA LYS A 154 -6.22 2.28 5.21
C LYS A 154 -5.33 2.77 4.07
N ASP A 155 -5.91 3.08 2.92
CA ASP A 155 -5.19 3.65 1.77
C ASP A 155 -4.68 5.05 2.09
N ALA A 156 -5.50 5.85 2.80
CA ALA A 156 -5.08 7.15 3.31
C ALA A 156 -3.87 7.03 4.26
N LYS A 157 -3.81 5.97 5.07
CA LYS A 157 -2.67 5.71 5.96
C LYS A 157 -1.40 5.33 5.20
N HIS A 158 -1.50 4.51 4.15
CA HIS A 158 -0.36 4.25 3.26
C HIS A 158 0.20 5.55 2.67
N LEU A 159 -0.66 6.43 2.18
CA LEU A 159 -0.23 7.71 1.63
C LEU A 159 0.34 8.66 2.66
N ALA A 160 -0.24 8.73 3.85
CA ALA A 160 0.31 9.53 4.93
C ALA A 160 1.74 9.09 5.26
N ILE A 161 1.97 7.78 5.39
CA ILE A 161 3.29 7.22 5.68
C ILE A 161 4.26 7.52 4.53
N ALA A 162 3.88 7.23 3.28
CA ALA A 162 4.71 7.52 2.11
C ALA A 162 5.08 9.00 2.04
N ASN A 163 4.10 9.89 2.23
CA ASN A 163 4.32 11.32 2.19
C ASN A 163 5.26 11.81 3.29
N LEU A 164 5.04 11.39 4.54
CA LEU A 164 5.95 11.72 5.66
C LEU A 164 7.38 11.20 5.45
N SER A 165 7.54 10.20 4.58
CA SER A 165 8.84 9.64 4.17
C SER A 165 9.49 10.39 3.00
N GLY A 166 8.85 11.44 2.48
CA GLY A 166 9.32 12.16 1.29
C GLY A 166 8.99 11.45 -0.04
N ILE A 167 8.05 10.51 -0.04
CA ILE A 167 7.76 9.64 -1.20
C ILE A 167 6.34 9.91 -1.71
N ASN A 168 6.21 10.18 -3.01
CA ASN A 168 4.92 10.24 -3.70
C ASN A 168 4.77 9.19 -4.81
N ASN A 169 5.72 8.26 -4.93
CA ASN A 169 5.66 7.11 -5.83
C ASN A 169 5.07 5.92 -5.09
N ILE A 170 3.93 5.41 -5.54
CA ILE A 170 3.22 4.28 -4.93
C ILE A 170 3.13 3.13 -5.92
N LEU A 171 3.64 1.96 -5.53
CA LEU A 171 3.43 0.70 -6.23
C LEU A 171 2.15 0.06 -5.68
N THR A 172 1.13 -0.03 -6.52
CA THR A 172 -0.17 -0.61 -6.16
C THR A 172 -0.94 -1.05 -7.41
N HIS A 173 -1.86 -1.99 -7.25
CA HIS A 173 -2.84 -2.34 -8.28
C HIS A 173 -4.22 -1.72 -8.00
N ASP A 174 -4.39 -1.03 -6.87
CA ASP A 174 -5.63 -0.38 -6.51
C ASP A 174 -5.78 0.98 -7.20
N ALA A 175 -6.76 1.06 -8.10
CA ALA A 175 -7.10 2.29 -8.81
C ALA A 175 -7.70 3.37 -7.90
N GLY A 176 -8.05 3.04 -6.66
CA GLY A 176 -8.45 3.99 -5.62
C GLY A 176 -7.42 5.10 -5.46
N PHE A 177 -6.13 4.77 -5.50
CA PHE A 177 -5.04 5.74 -5.36
C PHE A 177 -5.08 6.85 -6.43
N LEU A 178 -5.67 6.61 -7.60
CA LEU A 178 -5.73 7.60 -8.70
C LEU A 178 -6.52 8.89 -8.37
N ARG A 179 -7.20 8.97 -7.23
CA ARG A 179 -7.95 10.17 -6.81
C ARG A 179 -7.10 11.19 -6.04
N PHE A 180 -5.87 10.83 -5.68
CA PHE A 180 -5.01 11.72 -4.89
C PHE A 180 -4.15 12.60 -5.79
N PRO A 181 -4.15 13.92 -5.58
CA PRO A 181 -3.29 14.80 -6.36
C PRO A 181 -1.82 14.57 -6.00
N ASN A 182 -0.92 14.89 -6.94
CA ASN A 182 0.53 14.90 -6.75
C ASN A 182 1.16 13.54 -6.36
N ILE A 183 0.48 12.43 -6.64
CA ILE A 183 1.06 11.09 -6.50
C ILE A 183 1.30 10.45 -7.87
N ASN A 184 2.32 9.58 -7.90
CA ASN A 184 2.70 8.76 -9.04
C ASN A 184 2.35 7.30 -8.73
N VAL A 185 1.37 6.75 -9.44
CA VAL A 185 0.84 5.40 -9.20
C VAL A 185 1.42 4.44 -10.23
N TYR A 186 2.24 3.50 -9.78
CA TYR A 186 2.86 2.46 -10.59
C TYR A 186 2.07 1.17 -10.42
N GLY A 187 1.61 0.57 -11.51
CA GLY A 187 0.86 -0.68 -11.44
C GLY A 187 0.40 -1.21 -12.78
N ALA A 188 -0.07 -2.45 -12.78
CA ALA A 188 -0.52 -3.18 -13.98
C ALA A 188 -2.05 -3.36 -14.06
N SER A 189 -2.81 -2.80 -13.11
CA SER A 189 -4.26 -2.98 -13.14
C SER A 189 -4.89 -2.22 -14.31
N LYS A 190 -5.98 -2.77 -14.86
CA LYS A 190 -6.66 -2.21 -16.04
C LYS A 190 -6.90 -0.71 -15.96
N GLU A 191 -7.30 -0.21 -14.80
CA GLU A 191 -7.58 1.21 -14.61
C GLU A 191 -6.30 2.06 -14.56
N ILE A 192 -5.21 1.58 -13.95
CA ILE A 192 -3.91 2.27 -13.96
C ILE A 192 -3.38 2.33 -15.39
N VAL A 193 -3.36 1.20 -16.10
CA VAL A 193 -2.90 1.09 -17.49
C VAL A 193 -3.69 2.03 -18.42
N ARG A 194 -5.01 2.12 -18.23
CA ARG A 194 -5.86 3.01 -19.05
C ARG A 194 -5.55 4.50 -18.85
N ASN A 195 -4.98 4.90 -17.71
CA ASN A 195 -4.64 6.30 -17.39
C ASN A 195 -3.15 6.60 -17.61
N TYR A 196 -2.36 5.62 -17.99
CA TYR A 196 -0.98 5.83 -18.37
C TYR A 196 -0.89 6.53 -19.73
N ILE A 197 -0.13 7.64 -19.76
CA ILE A 197 0.21 8.36 -20.99
C ILE A 197 1.72 8.17 -21.22
N PRO A 198 2.15 7.51 -22.31
CA PRO A 198 3.56 7.31 -22.59
C PRO A 198 4.36 8.61 -22.61
N GLY A 199 5.50 8.64 -21.92
CA GLY A 199 6.38 9.82 -21.84
C GLY A 199 5.91 10.92 -20.90
N GLN A 200 4.79 10.78 -20.19
CA GLN A 200 4.38 11.76 -19.19
C GLN A 200 5.39 11.86 -18.06
N ALA A 201 5.62 13.09 -17.59
CA ALA A 201 6.48 13.35 -16.45
C ALA A 201 5.79 12.94 -15.14
N PRO A 202 6.54 12.46 -14.14
CA PRO A 202 5.99 12.24 -12.81
C PRO A 202 5.55 13.57 -12.18
N SER A 203 4.53 13.50 -11.34
CA SER A 203 4.15 14.60 -10.46
C SER A 203 5.30 14.91 -9.50
N PRO A 204 5.58 16.19 -9.25
CA PRO A 204 6.54 16.57 -8.23
C PRO A 204 6.03 16.16 -6.84
N TYR A 205 6.96 15.85 -5.93
CA TYR A 205 6.63 15.62 -4.54
C TYR A 205 6.08 16.90 -3.89
N VAL A 206 4.99 16.77 -3.15
CA VAL A 206 4.40 17.83 -2.33
C VAL A 206 4.25 17.30 -0.91
N ASP A 207 4.83 18.03 0.04
CA ASP A 207 4.75 17.71 1.46
C ASP A 207 3.38 18.14 2.02
N LEU A 208 2.51 17.16 2.21
CA LEU A 208 1.15 17.38 2.69
C LEU A 208 1.11 17.68 4.20
N SER A 209 2.13 17.27 4.95
CA SER A 209 2.21 17.56 6.38
C SER A 209 2.36 19.06 6.64
N LYS A 210 3.11 19.77 5.78
CA LYS A 210 3.24 21.23 5.84
C LYS A 210 1.94 21.95 5.53
N GLN A 211 1.15 21.42 4.58
CA GLN A 211 -0.16 22.00 4.26
C GLN A 211 -1.13 21.89 5.44
N LEU A 212 -1.11 20.75 6.13
CA LEU A 212 -1.91 20.54 7.34
C LEU A 212 -1.52 21.53 8.45
N ILE A 213 -0.22 21.72 8.70
CA ILE A 213 0.26 22.67 9.72
C ILE A 213 -0.20 24.10 9.40
N LEU A 214 -0.11 24.51 8.13
CA LEU A 214 -0.56 25.85 7.70
C LEU A 214 -2.07 26.04 7.92
N GLN A 215 -2.88 25.05 7.56
CA GLN A 215 -4.33 25.11 7.76
C GLN A 215 -4.70 25.21 9.24
N GLN A 216 -4.04 24.42 10.11
CA GLN A 216 -4.28 24.48 11.55
C GLN A 216 -3.89 25.83 12.14
N SER A 217 -2.79 26.43 11.67
CA SER A 217 -2.37 27.76 12.12
C SER A 217 -3.31 28.88 11.64
N GLU A 218 -3.93 28.73 10.47
CA GLU A 218 -4.92 29.70 9.96
C GLU A 218 -6.23 29.62 10.75
N GLU A 219 -6.70 28.41 11.09
CA GLU A 219 -7.89 28.21 11.94
C GLU A 219 -7.70 28.78 13.36
N GLU A 220 -6.53 28.60 13.98
CA GLU A 220 -6.23 29.16 15.32
C GLU A 220 -6.23 30.70 15.32
N ILE A 221 -5.74 31.34 14.25
CA ILE A 221 -5.74 32.81 14.13
C ILE A 221 -7.16 33.34 13.91
N GLU A 222 -8.02 32.63 13.20
CA GLU A 222 -9.41 33.05 12.99
C GLU A 222 -10.24 32.94 14.30
N ASP A 223 -10.03 31.90 15.10
CA ASP A 223 -10.69 31.72 16.39
C ASP A 223 -10.25 32.75 17.45
N GLU A 224 -8.97 33.15 17.45
CA GLU A 224 -8.46 34.22 18.32
C GLU A 224 -9.00 35.61 17.94
N ASN A 225 -9.27 35.86 16.65
CA ASN A 225 -9.81 37.13 16.16
C ASN A 225 -11.35 37.21 16.24
N ALA A 226 -12.03 36.08 16.46
CA ALA A 226 -13.49 35.99 16.63
C ALA A 226 -13.94 36.03 18.11
N SER A 227 -12.99 36.03 19.06
CA SER A 227 -13.21 36.12 20.52
C SER A 227 -13.07 37.54 21.07
#